data_AF-A0A443VDB7-F1
#
_entry.id   AF-A0A443VDB7-F1
#
_cell.length_a   1.000
_cell.length_b   1.000
_cell.length_c   1.000
_cell.angle_alpha   90.00
_cell.angle_beta   90.00
_cell.angle_gamma   90.00
#
_symmetry.space_group_name_H-M   'P 1'
#
loop_
_entity.id
_entity.type
_entity.pdbx_description
1 polymer ?
#
loop_
_entity_poly.entity_id
_entity_poly.type
_entity_poly.pdbx_seq_one_letter_code
_entity_poly.pdbx_strand_id
1 'polypeptide(L)'
;MRASQVLPRGQQFYGGTALYFALFCDVALRDEHTIEAFWVRIASFWIAWYRRQDYYQQINQLRSILELDPAKRFYQTRAKGVYSHAEIFEAERGEEGMRQVLLTLRAENTRALPADAIRQFGLRYYNGHILTPDPGYGTPIIYSNNTLGMGLRFLDDTCSLHCYSVEAPQIGETQTLTEVAEALVSSVDDALKAYASTIPVNML
;
A
#
# COMPACT_ATOMS: atom_id res chain seq x y z
N MET A 1 34.72 1.67 16.29
CA MET A 1 33.57 2.52 15.93
C MET A 1 32.75 1.75 14.88
N ARG A 2 31.51 1.34 15.15
CA ARG A 2 30.72 0.40 14.31
C ARG A 2 30.55 0.85 12.85
N ALA A 3 30.61 2.15 12.57
CA ALA A 3 30.51 2.70 11.22
C ALA A 3 31.55 2.14 10.22
N SER A 4 32.78 1.83 10.68
CA SER A 4 33.83 1.29 9.80
C SER A 4 33.62 -0.15 9.36
N GLN A 5 32.59 -0.83 9.89
CA GLN A 5 32.20 -2.20 9.49
C GLN A 5 31.22 -2.20 8.32
N VAL A 6 30.59 -1.06 8.02
CA VAL A 6 29.50 -0.94 7.05
C VAL A 6 29.81 0.08 5.96
N LEU A 7 30.71 1.04 6.23
CA LEU A 7 31.14 2.05 5.27
C LEU A 7 32.64 1.89 4.93
N PRO A 8 33.00 1.94 3.63
CA PRO A 8 34.39 2.04 3.19
C PRO A 8 35.16 3.15 3.92
N ARG A 9 36.40 2.86 4.31
CA ARG A 9 37.28 3.84 4.98
C ARG A 9 37.44 5.08 4.09
N GLY A 10 37.19 6.25 4.67
CA GLY A 10 37.35 7.54 3.98
C GLY A 10 36.12 8.01 3.21
N GLN A 11 35.04 7.22 3.14
CA GLN A 11 33.79 7.68 2.54
C GLN A 11 33.14 8.74 3.44
N GLN A 12 33.01 9.96 2.91
CA GLN A 12 32.25 11.01 3.55
C GLN A 12 30.76 10.68 3.47
N PHE A 13 30.05 10.82 4.59
CA PHE A 13 28.61 10.61 4.68
C PHE A 13 27.97 11.87 5.24
N TYR A 14 26.82 12.25 4.70
CA TYR A 14 26.13 13.45 5.17
C TYR A 14 25.61 13.22 6.59
N GLY A 15 26.12 14.00 7.56
CA GLY A 15 25.83 13.79 8.99
C GLY A 15 24.33 13.81 9.31
N GLY A 16 23.54 14.63 8.60
CA GLY A 16 22.08 14.65 8.72
C GLY A 16 21.44 13.31 8.35
N THR A 17 21.89 12.68 7.28
CA THR A 17 21.40 11.35 6.85
C THR A 17 21.72 10.28 7.89
N ALA A 18 22.88 10.37 8.54
CA ALA A 18 23.24 9.40 9.60
C ALA A 18 22.36 9.57 10.83
N LEU A 19 22.01 10.81 11.17
CA LEU A 19 21.08 11.12 12.25
C LEU A 19 19.68 10.60 11.93
N TYR A 20 19.16 10.83 10.71
CA TYR A 20 17.85 10.31 10.29
C TYR A 20 17.81 8.78 10.31
N PHE A 21 18.87 8.11 9.84
CA PHE A 21 18.96 6.65 9.90
C PHE A 21 19.00 6.14 11.34
N ALA A 22 19.81 6.75 12.22
CA ALA A 22 19.86 6.37 13.62
C ALA A 22 18.52 6.56 14.33
N LEU A 23 17.83 7.68 14.05
CA LEU A 23 16.48 7.94 14.56
C LEU A 23 15.48 6.90 14.04
N PHE A 24 15.56 6.53 12.77
CA PHE A 24 14.73 5.49 12.16
C PHE A 24 14.93 4.12 12.84
N CYS A 25 16.20 3.73 13.09
CA CYS A 25 16.51 2.50 13.81
C CYS A 25 16.01 2.53 15.26
N ASP A 26 16.09 3.68 15.95
CA ASP A 26 15.54 3.81 17.30
C ASP A 26 14.02 3.68 17.31
N VAL A 27 13.33 4.27 16.33
CA VAL A 27 11.87 4.16 16.17
C VAL A 27 11.45 2.72 15.92
N ALA A 28 12.20 1.94 15.14
CA ALA A 28 11.92 0.53 14.88
C ALA A 28 11.87 -0.33 16.17
N LEU A 29 12.56 0.08 17.24
CA LEU A 29 12.56 -0.58 18.54
C LEU A 29 11.35 -0.21 19.43
N ARG A 30 10.54 0.78 19.04
CA ARG A 30 9.46 1.30 19.87
C ARG A 30 8.14 0.53 19.68
N ASP A 31 7.15 0.90 20.49
CA ASP A 31 5.78 0.42 20.37
C ASP A 31 5.08 0.99 19.12
N GLU A 32 3.98 0.34 18.72
CA GLU A 32 3.23 0.68 17.50
C GLU A 32 2.73 2.13 17.48
N HIS A 33 2.32 2.67 18.64
CA HIS A 33 1.84 4.05 18.72
C HIS A 33 2.98 5.05 18.50
N THR A 34 4.16 4.79 19.04
CA THR A 34 5.35 5.62 18.79
C THR A 34 5.81 5.55 17.32
N ILE A 35 5.78 4.35 16.73
CA ILE A 35 6.09 4.15 15.30
C ILE A 35 5.12 4.96 14.42
N GLU A 36 3.83 4.94 14.75
CA GLU A 36 2.83 5.71 14.02
C GLU A 36 2.99 7.23 14.23
N ALA A 37 3.21 7.67 15.46
CA ALA A 37 3.42 9.08 15.76
C ALA A 37 4.64 9.65 15.01
N PHE A 38 5.68 8.84 14.84
CA PHE A 38 6.85 9.21 14.05
C PHE A 38 6.53 9.35 12.55
N TRP A 39 5.71 8.45 12.00
CA TRP A 39 5.21 8.57 10.63
C TRP A 39 4.52 9.91 10.41
N VAL A 40 3.47 10.18 11.20
CA VAL A 40 2.61 11.36 11.05
C VAL A 40 3.40 12.66 11.17
N ARG A 41 4.36 12.73 12.10
CA ARG A 41 5.02 14.00 12.46
C ARG A 41 6.34 14.24 11.76
N ILE A 42 7.04 13.20 11.32
CA ILE A 42 8.43 13.31 10.86
C ILE A 42 8.64 12.61 9.53
N ALA A 43 8.41 11.30 9.45
CA ALA A 43 8.85 10.51 8.31
C ALA A 43 8.08 10.86 7.02
N SER A 44 6.80 11.21 7.12
CA SER A 44 5.97 11.65 5.97
C SER A 44 6.54 12.87 5.22
N PHE A 45 7.48 13.61 5.82
CA PHE A 45 8.11 14.80 5.22
C PHE A 45 9.49 14.56 4.61
N TRP A 46 10.04 13.35 4.70
CA TRP A 46 11.43 13.09 4.31
C TRP A 46 11.68 13.22 2.81
N ILE A 47 10.79 12.67 1.99
CA ILE A 47 10.87 12.73 0.53
C ILE A 47 9.45 12.92 0.00
N ALA A 48 9.30 13.74 -1.03
CA ALA A 48 8.05 13.78 -1.78
C ALA A 48 7.70 12.36 -2.25
N TRP A 49 6.45 11.94 -2.05
CA TRP A 49 5.99 10.59 -2.40
C TRP A 49 6.56 9.46 -1.54
N TYR A 50 7.18 9.74 -0.39
CA TYR A 50 7.46 8.69 0.58
C TYR A 50 6.16 8.24 1.21
N ARG A 51 5.86 6.93 1.17
CA ARG A 51 4.55 6.40 1.55
C ARG A 51 4.62 5.67 2.87
N ARG A 52 3.52 5.72 3.61
CA ARG A 52 3.35 5.00 4.89
C ARG A 52 3.64 3.51 4.76
N GLN A 53 3.29 2.90 3.63
CA GLN A 53 3.59 1.49 3.37
C GLN A 53 5.09 1.20 3.32
N ASP A 54 5.88 2.06 2.67
CA ASP A 54 7.34 1.90 2.53
C ASP A 54 7.98 2.08 3.90
N TYR A 55 7.50 3.08 4.65
CA TYR A 55 7.91 3.32 6.03
C TYR A 55 7.72 2.07 6.90
N TYR A 56 6.50 1.52 6.94
CA TYR A 56 6.24 0.33 7.74
C TYR A 56 6.95 -0.91 7.21
N GLN A 57 7.15 -1.04 5.90
CA GLN A 57 7.95 -2.12 5.31
C GLN A 57 9.40 -2.05 5.81
N GLN A 58 10.01 -0.87 5.78
CA GLN A 58 11.39 -0.65 6.25
C GLN A 58 11.51 -0.82 7.77
N ILE A 59 10.53 -0.34 8.55
CA ILE A 59 10.45 -0.59 9.99
C ILE A 59 10.38 -2.10 10.26
N ASN A 60 9.52 -2.83 9.55
CA ASN A 60 9.36 -4.28 9.76
C ASN A 60 10.57 -5.09 9.27
N GLN A 61 11.30 -4.63 8.25
CA GLN A 61 12.60 -5.21 7.88
C GLN A 61 13.61 -5.07 9.03
N LEU A 62 13.71 -3.90 9.65
CA LEU A 62 14.58 -3.69 10.81
C LEU A 62 14.14 -4.54 12.01
N ARG A 63 12.85 -4.57 12.30
CA ARG A 63 12.29 -5.38 13.39
C ARG A 63 12.54 -6.87 13.19
N SER A 64 12.46 -7.37 11.96
CA SER A 64 12.82 -8.74 11.62
C SER A 64 14.30 -9.05 11.91
N ILE A 65 15.22 -8.14 11.60
CA ILE A 65 16.66 -8.29 11.92
C ILE A 65 16.88 -8.30 13.44
N LEU A 66 16.03 -7.58 14.18
CA LEU A 66 16.09 -7.43 15.63
C LEU A 66 15.26 -8.48 16.38
N GLU A 67 14.70 -9.47 15.67
CA GLU A 67 13.82 -10.52 16.23
C GLU A 67 12.61 -9.96 16.99
N LEU A 68 12.08 -8.82 16.55
CA LEU A 68 10.87 -8.19 17.08
C LEU A 68 9.64 -8.54 16.22
N ASP A 69 8.49 -8.64 16.87
CA ASP A 69 7.20 -8.77 16.17
C ASP A 69 7.01 -7.61 15.19
N PRO A 70 6.47 -7.84 13.98
CA PRO A 70 6.21 -6.77 13.03
C PRO A 70 5.23 -5.76 13.62
N ALA A 71 5.56 -4.48 13.47
CA ALA A 71 4.66 -3.40 13.85
C ALA A 71 3.40 -3.44 12.97
N LYS A 72 2.23 -3.45 13.62
CA LYS A 72 0.96 -3.36 12.91
C LYS A 72 0.70 -1.94 12.43
N ARG A 73 0.06 -1.85 11.27
CA ARG A 73 -0.41 -0.59 10.71
C ARG A 73 -1.82 -0.33 11.23
N PHE A 74 -2.11 0.93 11.58
CA PHE A 74 -3.46 1.34 11.96
C PHE A 74 -4.30 1.57 10.70
N TYR A 75 -5.04 0.54 10.28
CA TYR A 75 -6.04 0.64 9.20
C TYR A 75 -7.45 0.83 9.77
N GLN A 76 -8.30 1.56 9.05
CA GLN A 76 -9.73 1.68 9.37
C GLN A 76 -10.49 0.41 9.01
N THR A 77 -10.19 -0.15 7.84
CA THR A 77 -10.80 -1.40 7.38
C THR A 77 -9.84 -2.19 6.51
N ARG A 78 -10.09 -3.50 6.43
CA ARG A 78 -9.32 -4.44 5.64
C ARG A 78 -10.25 -5.47 5.03
N ALA A 79 -10.05 -5.75 3.76
CA ALA A 79 -10.64 -6.88 3.07
C ALA A 79 -9.54 -7.86 2.62
N LYS A 80 -9.78 -9.16 2.76
CA LYS A 80 -8.86 -10.21 2.34
C LYS A 80 -9.55 -11.09 1.30
N GLY A 81 -8.91 -11.25 0.14
CA GLY A 81 -9.28 -12.19 -0.89
C GLY A 81 -8.30 -13.35 -1.00
N VAL A 82 -8.48 -14.11 -2.06
CA VAL A 82 -7.63 -15.21 -2.48
C VAL A 82 -6.30 -14.67 -2.99
N TYR A 83 -6.32 -13.76 -3.96
CA TYR A 83 -5.11 -13.28 -4.62
C TYR A 83 -4.62 -11.94 -4.11
N SER A 84 -5.50 -11.18 -3.45
CA SER A 84 -5.18 -9.84 -3.00
C SER A 84 -5.77 -9.55 -1.62
N HIS A 85 -5.32 -8.47 -1.00
CA HIS A 85 -5.99 -7.85 0.14
C HIS A 85 -5.89 -6.34 0.03
N ALA A 86 -6.91 -5.64 0.53
CA ALA A 86 -6.97 -4.19 0.56
C ALA A 86 -7.00 -3.70 2.02
N GLU A 87 -6.22 -2.68 2.32
CA GLU A 87 -6.21 -1.97 3.60
C GLU A 87 -6.49 -0.48 3.34
N ILE A 88 -7.43 0.10 4.09
CA ILE A 88 -7.77 1.53 4.00
C ILE A 88 -7.34 2.22 5.28
N PHE A 89 -6.58 3.30 5.15
CA PHE A 89 -6.00 4.08 6.23
C PHE A 89 -6.60 5.49 6.26
N GLU A 90 -6.60 6.11 7.44
CA GLU A 90 -6.85 7.55 7.56
C GLU A 90 -5.80 8.37 6.79
N ALA A 91 -6.24 9.51 6.25
CA ALA A 91 -5.31 10.48 5.68
C ALA A 91 -4.36 11.02 6.75
N GLU A 92 -3.12 11.22 6.34
CA GLU A 92 -2.01 11.68 7.18
C GLU A 92 -2.22 13.11 7.70
N ARG A 93 -3.02 13.91 7.00
CA ARG A 93 -3.23 15.34 7.26
C ARG A 93 -4.60 15.68 7.85
N GLY A 94 -5.43 14.68 8.14
CA GLY A 94 -6.80 14.92 8.62
C GLY A 94 -7.67 15.66 7.59
N GLU A 95 -7.30 15.63 6.31
CA GLU A 95 -8.11 16.18 5.23
C GLU A 95 -9.42 15.40 5.17
N GLU A 96 -10.52 16.10 5.38
CA GLU A 96 -11.85 15.49 5.48
C GLU A 96 -12.20 14.74 4.19
N GLY A 97 -12.60 13.48 4.35
CA GLY A 97 -12.96 12.61 3.23
C GLY A 97 -11.78 11.98 2.48
N MET A 98 -10.52 12.34 2.75
CA MET A 98 -9.35 11.70 2.14
C MET A 98 -8.87 10.50 2.95
N ARG A 99 -8.55 9.40 2.25
CA ARG A 99 -7.99 8.16 2.80
C ARG A 99 -6.91 7.62 1.90
N GLN A 100 -5.97 6.86 2.47
CA GLN A 100 -5.01 6.09 1.68
C GLN A 100 -5.50 4.64 1.58
N VAL A 101 -5.34 4.03 0.41
CA VAL A 101 -5.66 2.62 0.19
C VAL A 101 -4.40 1.91 -0.29
N LEU A 102 -4.12 0.78 0.33
CA LEU A 102 -3.10 -0.16 -0.12
C LEU A 102 -3.75 -1.45 -0.55
N LEU A 103 -3.56 -1.79 -1.82
CA LEU A 103 -3.97 -3.07 -2.39
C LEU A 103 -2.71 -3.90 -2.62
N THR A 104 -2.65 -5.10 -2.06
CA THR A 104 -1.45 -5.95 -2.07
C THR A 104 -1.78 -7.32 -2.62
N LEU A 105 -0.95 -7.83 -3.53
CA LEU A 105 -1.00 -9.20 -4.02
C LEU A 105 -0.46 -10.16 -2.96
N ARG A 106 -1.13 -11.29 -2.82
CA ARG A 106 -0.74 -12.37 -1.92
C ARG A 106 0.25 -13.26 -2.65
N ALA A 107 1.54 -13.06 -2.39
CA ALA A 107 2.64 -13.75 -3.07
C ALA A 107 2.49 -15.28 -3.06
N GLU A 108 1.91 -15.85 -2.00
CA GLU A 108 1.60 -17.28 -1.90
C GLU A 108 0.70 -17.80 -3.04
N ASN A 109 -0.13 -16.94 -3.63
CA ASN A 109 -1.10 -17.27 -4.68
C ASN A 109 -0.81 -16.58 -6.02
N THR A 110 0.05 -15.55 -6.05
CA THR A 110 0.36 -14.78 -7.27
C THR A 110 1.73 -15.08 -7.87
N ARG A 111 2.67 -15.65 -7.11
CA ARG A 111 4.06 -15.87 -7.58
C ARG A 111 4.17 -16.77 -8.81
N ALA A 112 3.25 -17.72 -8.97
CA ALA A 112 3.22 -18.63 -10.11
C ALA A 112 2.45 -18.06 -11.32
N LEU A 113 1.82 -16.89 -11.19
CA LEU A 113 1.09 -16.26 -12.29
C LEU A 113 2.05 -15.73 -13.35
N PRO A 114 1.65 -15.73 -14.63
CA PRO A 114 2.36 -15.01 -15.68
C PRO A 114 2.52 -13.53 -15.35
N ALA A 115 3.68 -12.95 -15.67
CA ALA A 115 3.99 -11.56 -15.34
C ALA A 115 3.06 -10.54 -16.02
N ASP A 116 2.36 -10.92 -17.08
CA ASP A 116 1.33 -10.12 -17.77
C ASP A 116 -0.04 -10.20 -17.10
N ALA A 117 -0.33 -11.27 -16.35
CA ALA A 117 -1.60 -11.45 -15.63
C ALA A 117 -1.84 -10.39 -14.54
N ILE A 118 -0.76 -9.78 -14.02
CA ILE A 118 -0.80 -8.81 -12.92
C ILE A 118 -0.49 -7.37 -13.36
N ARG A 119 -0.48 -7.09 -14.67
CA ARG A 119 -0.07 -5.76 -15.19
C ARG A 119 -1.18 -4.72 -15.17
N GLN A 120 -2.42 -5.16 -15.26
CA GLN A 120 -3.56 -4.27 -15.40
C GLN A 120 -4.78 -4.83 -14.67
N PHE A 121 -5.40 -3.99 -13.86
CA PHE A 121 -6.70 -4.27 -13.27
C PHE A 121 -7.61 -3.07 -13.45
N GLY A 122 -8.89 -3.30 -13.73
CA GLY A 122 -9.86 -2.22 -13.88
C GLY A 122 -10.19 -1.58 -12.53
N LEU A 123 -10.29 -0.25 -12.52
CA LEU A 123 -10.95 0.49 -11.46
C LEU A 123 -12.45 0.50 -11.74
N ARG A 124 -13.25 0.03 -10.78
CA ARG A 124 -14.70 0.05 -10.88
C ARG A 124 -15.24 1.41 -10.38
N TYR A 125 -16.52 1.65 -10.62
CA TYR A 125 -17.23 2.76 -9.99
C TYR A 125 -17.55 2.40 -8.53
N TYR A 126 -17.26 3.31 -7.61
CA TYR A 126 -17.54 3.18 -6.19
C TYR A 126 -18.46 4.32 -5.75
N ASN A 127 -19.70 4.05 -5.37
CA ASN A 127 -20.68 5.11 -5.14
C ASN A 127 -20.28 5.98 -3.95
N GLY A 128 -20.15 7.30 -4.17
CA GLY A 128 -19.66 8.25 -3.17
C GLY A 128 -18.14 8.21 -2.93
N HIS A 129 -17.38 7.46 -3.73
CA HIS A 129 -15.91 7.40 -3.64
C HIS A 129 -15.23 7.60 -4.99
N ILE A 130 -14.18 8.41 -5.00
CA ILE A 130 -13.25 8.53 -6.11
C ILE A 130 -11.93 7.90 -5.70
N LEU A 131 -11.51 6.84 -6.41
CA LEU A 131 -10.22 6.22 -6.23
C LEU A 131 -9.27 6.64 -7.33
N THR A 132 -8.09 7.13 -6.93
CA THR A 132 -7.05 7.59 -7.84
C THR A 132 -5.75 6.89 -7.48
N PRO A 133 -5.11 6.15 -8.40
CA PRO A 133 -3.80 5.56 -8.14
C PRO A 133 -2.77 6.63 -7.80
N ASP A 134 -1.91 6.33 -6.82
CA ASP A 134 -0.74 7.17 -6.55
C ASP A 134 0.15 7.21 -7.81
N PRO A 135 0.94 8.28 -8.02
CA PRO A 135 1.86 8.35 -9.15
C PRO A 135 2.73 7.10 -9.26
N GLY A 136 2.75 6.49 -10.45
CA GLY A 136 3.44 5.22 -10.72
C GLY A 136 2.56 3.96 -10.65
N TYR A 137 1.41 4.02 -9.98
CA TYR A 137 0.45 2.90 -9.84
C TYR A 137 -0.71 2.94 -10.84
N GLY A 138 -0.83 4.03 -11.59
CA GLY A 138 -1.76 4.10 -12.72
C GLY A 138 -1.20 3.40 -13.95
N THR A 139 -2.06 2.71 -14.70
CA THR A 139 -1.76 2.25 -16.06
C THR A 139 -2.93 2.61 -16.99
N PRO A 140 -2.68 3.08 -18.22
CA PRO A 140 -3.78 3.32 -19.16
C PRO A 140 -4.45 1.98 -19.50
N ILE A 141 -5.78 1.97 -19.56
CA ILE A 141 -6.58 0.84 -20.02
C ILE A 141 -7.58 1.30 -21.07
N ILE A 142 -7.94 0.38 -21.97
CA ILE A 142 -9.00 0.59 -22.95
C ILE A 142 -10.17 -0.30 -22.52
N TYR A 143 -11.31 0.30 -22.22
CA TYR A 143 -12.52 -0.43 -21.89
C TYR A 143 -13.16 -1.05 -23.13
N SER A 144 -14.08 -2.00 -22.94
CA SER A 144 -14.77 -2.70 -24.04
C SER A 144 -15.58 -1.77 -24.96
N ASN A 145 -15.99 -0.61 -24.46
CA ASN A 145 -16.65 0.46 -25.20
C ASN A 145 -15.66 1.40 -25.94
N ASN A 146 -14.39 1.02 -26.04
CA ASN A 146 -13.31 1.77 -26.68
C ASN A 146 -13.00 3.14 -26.03
N THR A 147 -13.38 3.35 -24.77
CA THR A 147 -12.97 4.53 -24.01
C THR A 147 -11.65 4.31 -23.29
N LEU A 148 -10.86 5.37 -23.19
CA LEU A 148 -9.64 5.39 -22.39
C LEU A 148 -10.00 5.56 -20.91
N GLY A 149 -9.34 4.77 -20.07
CA GLY A 149 -9.44 4.82 -18.63
C GLY A 149 -8.10 4.68 -17.94
N MET A 150 -8.17 4.71 -16.61
CA MET A 150 -7.05 4.40 -15.74
C MET A 150 -7.34 3.10 -14.99
N GLY A 151 -6.40 2.18 -15.06
CA GLY A 151 -6.37 0.95 -14.29
C GLY A 151 -5.26 0.99 -13.24
N LEU A 152 -5.17 -0.12 -12.51
CA LEU A 152 -4.19 -0.36 -11.47
C LEU A 152 -2.99 -1.11 -12.04
N ARG A 153 -1.80 -0.69 -11.61
CA ARG A 153 -0.54 -1.38 -11.81
C ARG A 153 0.00 -1.77 -10.45
N PHE A 154 0.51 -2.99 -10.34
CA PHE A 154 1.27 -3.40 -9.17
C PHE A 154 2.77 -3.17 -9.37
N LEU A 155 3.41 -2.61 -8.36
CA LEU A 155 4.87 -2.49 -8.23
C LEU A 155 5.28 -3.25 -6.97
N ASP A 156 6.18 -4.23 -7.13
CA ASP A 156 6.63 -5.11 -6.05
C ASP A 156 5.45 -5.65 -5.22
N ASP A 157 4.46 -6.23 -5.90
CA ASP A 157 3.22 -6.80 -5.34
C ASP A 157 2.26 -5.82 -4.67
N THR A 158 2.52 -4.51 -4.70
CA THR A 158 1.64 -3.50 -4.07
C THR A 158 1.06 -2.53 -5.09
N CYS A 159 -0.09 -1.93 -4.76
CA CYS A 159 -0.74 -0.85 -5.48
C CYS A 159 -1.29 0.18 -4.48
N SER A 160 -0.80 1.42 -4.53
CA SER A 160 -1.24 2.50 -3.64
C SER A 160 -2.22 3.44 -4.34
N LEU A 161 -3.26 3.85 -3.63
CA LEU A 161 -4.33 4.72 -4.14
C LEU A 161 -4.71 5.76 -3.08
N HIS A 162 -5.20 6.90 -3.53
CA HIS A 162 -6.01 7.82 -2.74
C HIS A 162 -7.50 7.48 -2.92
N CYS A 163 -8.25 7.52 -1.83
CA CYS A 163 -9.71 7.41 -1.82
C CYS A 163 -10.29 8.70 -1.26
N TYR A 164 -11.09 9.39 -2.10
CA TYR A 164 -11.80 10.60 -1.74
C TYR A 164 -13.29 10.29 -1.60
N SER A 165 -13.85 10.56 -0.44
CA SER A 165 -15.27 10.36 -0.17
C SER A 165 -16.03 11.66 -0.19
N VAL A 166 -17.24 11.61 -0.75
CA VAL A 166 -18.19 12.72 -0.73
C VAL A 166 -19.54 12.17 -0.32
N GLU A 167 -20.19 12.82 0.65
CA GLU A 167 -21.59 12.57 0.99
C GLU A 167 -22.43 13.68 0.37
N ALA A 168 -23.35 13.33 -0.54
CA ALA A 168 -24.25 14.27 -1.15
C ALA A 168 -25.61 13.62 -1.47
N PRO A 169 -26.75 14.30 -1.30
CA PRO A 169 -28.07 13.71 -1.59
C PRO A 169 -28.22 13.20 -3.03
N GLN A 170 -27.50 13.78 -3.98
CA GLN A 170 -27.59 13.48 -5.41
C GLN A 170 -26.96 12.14 -5.79
N ILE A 171 -26.02 11.63 -4.99
CA ILE A 171 -25.34 10.34 -5.23
C ILE A 171 -26.07 9.17 -4.57
N GLY A 172 -27.07 9.42 -3.73
CA GLY A 172 -27.75 8.38 -2.96
C GLY A 172 -26.89 7.82 -1.83
N GLU A 173 -27.12 6.56 -1.45
CA GLU A 173 -26.37 5.89 -0.37
C GLU A 173 -24.90 5.68 -0.77
N THR A 174 -24.01 6.33 -0.04
CA THR A 174 -22.55 6.18 -0.20
C THR A 174 -22.14 4.80 0.31
N GLN A 175 -21.29 4.11 -0.44
CA GLN A 175 -20.75 2.83 -0.01
C GLN A 175 -19.95 3.00 1.28
N THR A 176 -19.92 1.96 2.11
CA THR A 176 -19.02 1.93 3.26
C THR A 176 -17.59 1.68 2.79
N LEU A 177 -16.61 2.08 3.60
CA LEU A 177 -15.20 1.77 3.30
C LEU A 177 -14.93 0.27 3.23
N THR A 178 -15.67 -0.53 4.00
CA THR A 178 -15.58 -1.99 3.96
C THR A 178 -16.04 -2.51 2.59
N GLU A 179 -17.17 -2.03 2.08
CA GLU A 179 -17.65 -2.39 0.73
C GLU A 179 -16.65 -1.95 -0.36
N VAL A 180 -16.02 -0.78 -0.20
CA VAL A 180 -14.96 -0.33 -1.12
C VAL A 180 -13.77 -1.28 -1.10
N ALA A 181 -13.30 -1.68 0.09
CA ALA A 181 -12.18 -2.61 0.24
C ALA A 181 -12.49 -3.98 -0.36
N GLU A 182 -13.69 -4.52 -0.10
CA GLU A 182 -14.15 -5.80 -0.65
C GLU A 182 -14.30 -5.75 -2.18
N ALA A 183 -14.82 -4.65 -2.72
CA ALA A 183 -14.97 -4.48 -4.16
C ALA A 183 -13.61 -4.31 -4.88
N LEU A 184 -12.62 -3.67 -4.26
CA LEU A 184 -11.24 -3.62 -4.75
C LEU A 184 -10.62 -5.03 -4.84
N VAL A 185 -10.70 -5.79 -3.76
CA VAL A 185 -10.23 -7.17 -3.71
C VAL A 185 -10.93 -8.02 -4.76
N SER A 186 -12.26 -7.92 -4.84
CA SER A 186 -13.06 -8.66 -5.82
C SER A 186 -12.67 -8.31 -7.26
N SER A 187 -12.34 -7.05 -7.56
CA SER A 187 -11.90 -6.64 -8.91
C SER A 187 -10.62 -7.37 -9.35
N VAL A 188 -9.65 -7.48 -8.45
CA VAL A 188 -8.38 -8.20 -8.71
C VAL A 188 -8.62 -9.70 -8.77
N ASP A 189 -9.30 -10.23 -7.77
CA ASP A 189 -9.54 -11.66 -7.66
C ASP A 189 -10.38 -12.21 -8.82
N ASP A 190 -11.43 -11.48 -9.25
CA ASP A 190 -12.24 -11.84 -10.41
C ASP A 190 -11.40 -11.93 -11.69
N ALA A 191 -10.49 -10.97 -11.90
CA ALA A 191 -9.61 -10.97 -13.06
C ALA A 191 -8.63 -12.15 -13.03
N LEU A 192 -8.23 -12.59 -11.83
CA LEU A 192 -7.29 -13.70 -11.65
C LEU A 192 -7.95 -15.09 -11.55
N LYS A 193 -9.29 -15.17 -11.40
CA LYS A 193 -10.03 -16.44 -11.36
C LYS A 193 -9.75 -17.35 -12.55
N ALA A 194 -9.49 -16.79 -13.74
CA ALA A 194 -9.15 -17.58 -14.92
C ALA A 194 -7.90 -18.47 -14.70
N TYR A 195 -6.97 -18.03 -13.85
CA TYR A 195 -5.74 -18.76 -13.52
C TYR A 195 -5.91 -19.77 -12.37
N ALA A 196 -7.04 -19.73 -11.66
CA ALA A 196 -7.33 -20.65 -10.55
C ALA A 196 -7.45 -22.12 -10.98
N SER A 197 -7.74 -22.37 -12.27
CA SER A 197 -7.86 -23.71 -12.83
C SER A 197 -6.50 -24.37 -13.14
N THR A 198 -5.43 -23.59 -13.18
CA THR A 198 -4.10 -24.02 -13.65
C THR A 198 -3.01 -23.90 -12.59
N ILE A 199 -3.24 -23.18 -11.49
CA ILE A 199 -2.25 -22.93 -10.44
C ILE A 199 -2.86 -23.24 -9.08
N PRO A 200 -2.18 -24.02 -8.21
CA PRO A 200 -2.68 -24.32 -6.88
C PRO A 200 -2.82 -23.05 -6.04
N VAL A 201 -3.99 -22.90 -5.42
CA VAL A 201 -4.36 -21.74 -4.61
C VAL A 201 -4.37 -22.13 -3.13
N ASN A 202 -3.70 -21.35 -2.30
CA ASN A 202 -3.70 -21.52 -0.85
C ASN A 202 -4.82 -20.69 -0.23
N MET A 203 -5.77 -21.35 0.44
CA MET A 203 -7.01 -20.74 0.97
C MET A 203 -6.87 -20.23 2.41
N LEU A 204 -5.70 -20.37 3.03
CA LEU A 204 -5.42 -19.98 4.42
C LEU A 204 -5.22 -18.46 4.58
#